data_AF-A0A7C5ISA4-F1
#
_entry.id   AF-A0A7C5ISA4-F1
#
_cell.length_a   1.000
_cell.length_b   1.000
_cell.length_c   1.000
_cell.angle_alpha   90.00
_cell.angle_beta   90.00
_cell.angle_gamma   90.00
#
_symmetry.space_group_name_H-M   'P 1'
#
loop_
_entity.id
_entity.type
_entity.pdbx_description
1 polymer ?
#
loop_
_entity_poly.entity_id
_entity_poly.type
_entity_poly.pdbx_seq_one_letter_code
_entity_poly.pdbx_strand_id
1 'polypeptide(L)'
;MMNYLRSFEKLFQMNTIGIDFGTTNSAVAVFLEAEQRVIASDYEGTLLYFEASDQQKFHIGQKAISNYLANGLKGRFIRSVKSILHLSSFKYTNIYGKKYLAEDLVALVLSFLKQLGTDLAGAPCDRVVLGRPARFSPDPAQDKLAQDRLLRAAKLAGFKEVILQLEPVAAAFSYEHELRSEKLVLVGDLGGGTADFTIMHLSPNRGFQANRMDDILGSSGVRVGGDDLDAGIAWHKVVRHLGLGLEYDSNQRGKYLPIPGHYFKRFCRWENHFLLSTPSVIQEIEKYLEWTNGNQMISDFLAILKNNWGYPLFNAIENAKKSLSDRDNATILFQKANIHISEHLSLLEFQNIIAPQMQQLTTCMDDLLENSNLQAKDIDAVFLTGGTSKVLAVRKLMEEKFGSNKIAQGDSFHSVAKGLALQGRFA
;
A
#
# COMPACT_ATOMS: atom_id res chain seq x y z
N MET A 1 30.17 42.01 0.23
CA MET A 1 30.21 41.15 1.43
C MET A 1 28.82 40.68 1.88
N MET A 2 27.79 41.55 1.96
CA MET A 2 26.41 41.15 2.35
C MET A 2 25.71 40.17 1.38
N ASN A 3 25.97 40.23 0.06
CA ASN A 3 25.39 39.26 -0.89
C ASN A 3 26.05 37.88 -0.86
N TYR A 4 27.29 37.78 -0.37
CA TYR A 4 27.99 36.50 -0.19
C TYR A 4 27.57 35.80 1.12
N LEU A 5 27.20 36.57 2.15
CA LEU A 5 26.64 36.04 3.39
C LEU A 5 25.21 35.50 3.22
N ARG A 6 24.37 36.17 2.41
CA ARG A 6 23.02 35.66 2.07
C ARG A 6 23.03 34.37 1.24
N SER A 7 24.04 34.17 0.39
CA SER A 7 24.23 32.90 -0.33
C SER A 7 24.81 31.81 0.55
N PHE A 8 25.65 32.15 1.55
CA PHE A 8 26.14 31.21 2.57
C PHE A 8 25.05 30.77 3.56
N GLU A 9 24.13 31.66 3.96
CA GLU A 9 22.96 31.31 4.80
C GLU A 9 21.97 30.41 4.05
N LYS A 10 21.80 30.61 2.73
CA LYS A 10 20.99 29.72 1.88
C LYS A 10 21.59 28.32 1.69
N LEU A 11 22.90 28.17 1.87
CA LEU A 11 23.61 26.88 1.75
C LEU A 11 23.40 25.97 2.97
N PHE A 12 22.86 26.49 4.08
CA PHE A 12 22.67 25.75 5.33
C PHE A 12 21.22 25.65 5.83
N GLN A 13 20.23 26.04 5.02
CA GLN A 13 18.80 25.93 5.37
C GLN A 13 18.03 25.15 4.31
N MET A 14 18.44 23.91 4.04
CA MET A 14 17.69 23.02 3.15
C MET A 14 16.65 22.23 3.93
N ASN A 15 15.40 22.66 3.81
CA ASN A 15 14.26 21.87 4.27
C ASN A 15 14.30 20.49 3.59
N THR A 16 14.10 19.44 4.39
CA THR A 16 14.11 18.07 3.89
C THR A 16 12.71 17.49 3.94
N ILE A 17 12.24 17.00 2.78
CA ILE A 17 10.98 16.27 2.69
C ILE A 17 11.23 14.79 3.02
N GLY A 18 10.54 14.25 4.00
CA GLY A 18 10.38 12.81 4.20
C GLY A 18 9.09 12.35 3.54
N ILE A 19 9.16 11.38 2.62
CA ILE A 19 7.97 10.78 2.00
C ILE A 19 7.89 9.31 2.34
N ASP A 20 6.84 8.95 3.07
CA ASP A 20 6.37 7.57 3.14
C ASP A 20 5.52 7.31 1.89
N PHE A 21 6.12 6.69 0.87
CA PHE A 21 5.43 6.30 -0.35
C PHE A 21 4.85 4.90 -0.17
N GLY A 22 3.73 4.78 0.56
CA GLY A 22 3.04 3.51 0.78
C GLY A 22 2.26 3.00 -0.44
N THR A 23 1.79 1.75 -0.38
CA THR A 23 1.00 1.13 -1.47
C THR A 23 -0.41 1.71 -1.58
N THR A 24 -1.05 1.98 -0.43
CA THR A 24 -2.45 2.42 -0.35
C THR A 24 -2.55 3.92 -0.07
N ASN A 25 -1.73 4.40 0.86
CA ASN A 25 -1.67 5.80 1.26
C ASN A 25 -0.21 6.24 1.31
N SER A 26 0.02 7.54 1.15
CA SER A 26 1.32 8.17 1.32
C SER A 26 1.19 9.35 2.28
N ALA A 27 2.28 9.63 2.98
CA ALA A 27 2.39 10.79 3.85
C ALA A 27 3.65 11.59 3.55
N VAL A 28 3.54 12.90 3.80
CA VAL A 28 4.65 13.83 3.68
C VAL A 28 4.92 14.43 5.04
N ALA A 29 6.19 14.47 5.43
CA ALA A 29 6.66 15.31 6.49
C ALA A 29 7.81 16.19 6.00
N VAL A 30 7.97 17.35 6.61
CA VAL A 30 9.03 18.28 6.30
C VAL A 30 9.76 18.63 7.58
N PHE A 31 11.08 18.47 7.56
CA PHE A 31 11.93 19.04 8.57
C PHE A 31 12.29 20.47 8.18
N LEU A 32 11.85 21.43 9.00
CA LEU A 32 12.14 22.84 8.82
C LEU A 32 13.43 23.17 9.58
N GLU A 33 14.55 23.28 8.86
CA GLU A 33 15.88 23.45 9.45
C GLU A 33 15.95 24.72 10.31
N ALA A 34 15.38 25.82 9.83
CA ALA A 34 15.37 27.10 10.54
C ALA A 34 14.60 27.05 11.87
N GLU A 35 13.59 26.18 11.96
CA GLU A 35 12.69 26.08 13.12
C GLU A 35 12.98 24.85 13.98
N GLN A 36 13.92 23.99 13.57
CA GLN A 36 14.28 22.72 14.20
C GLN A 36 13.04 21.88 14.58
N ARG A 37 12.04 21.83 13.70
CA ARG A 37 10.79 21.09 13.92
C ARG A 37 10.33 20.34 12.67
N VAL A 38 9.50 19.33 12.90
CA VAL A 38 8.85 18.56 11.84
C VAL A 38 7.38 18.94 11.74
N ILE A 39 6.91 19.14 10.52
CA ILE A 39 5.48 19.24 10.19
C ILE A 39 5.11 18.08 9.28
N ALA A 40 3.88 17.58 9.40
CA ALA A 40 3.38 16.49 8.57
C ALA A 40 2.04 16.88 7.93
N SER A 41 1.80 16.37 6.72
CA SER A 41 0.49 16.43 6.07
C SER A 41 -0.42 15.35 6.62
N ASP A 42 -1.71 15.46 6.33
CA ASP A 42 -2.62 14.31 6.34
C ASP A 42 -2.20 13.27 5.28
N TYR A 43 -2.78 12.06 5.37
CA TYR A 43 -2.59 11.02 4.34
C TYR A 43 -3.27 11.39 3.04
N GLU A 44 -2.59 11.05 1.96
CA GLU A 44 -3.14 11.07 0.62
C GLU A 44 -3.19 9.65 0.06
N GLY A 45 -4.29 9.30 -0.60
CA GLY A 45 -4.39 8.01 -1.26
C GLY A 45 -3.34 7.85 -2.36
N THR A 46 -2.61 6.74 -2.38
CA THR A 46 -1.61 6.43 -3.42
C THR A 46 -2.31 5.92 -4.68
N LEU A 47 -2.98 6.84 -5.37
CA LEU A 47 -3.82 6.52 -6.51
C LEU A 47 -3.86 7.65 -7.53
N LEU A 48 -4.09 7.26 -8.77
CA LEU A 48 -4.15 8.13 -9.94
C LEU A 48 -5.50 7.97 -10.62
N TYR A 49 -6.05 9.08 -11.08
CA TYR A 49 -7.22 9.10 -11.93
C TYR A 49 -6.95 9.95 -13.16
N PHE A 50 -6.97 9.34 -14.35
CA PHE A 50 -6.94 10.04 -15.63
C PHE A 50 -8.36 10.14 -16.15
N GLU A 51 -8.80 11.38 -16.40
CA GLU A 51 -10.11 11.64 -16.98
C GLU A 51 -10.22 11.02 -18.39
N ALA A 52 -11.41 10.56 -18.76
CA ALA A 52 -11.70 10.09 -20.11
C ALA A 52 -11.73 11.26 -21.11
N SER A 53 -10.57 11.83 -21.42
CA SER A 53 -10.42 12.93 -22.37
C SER A 53 -9.06 12.92 -23.07
N ASP A 54 -8.99 13.58 -24.22
CA ASP A 54 -7.76 13.73 -25.00
C ASP A 54 -6.74 14.68 -24.36
N GLN A 55 -7.13 15.40 -23.30
CA GLN A 55 -6.30 16.41 -22.64
C GLN A 55 -5.35 15.82 -21.58
N GLN A 56 -5.33 14.50 -21.38
CA GLN A 56 -4.48 13.80 -20.40
C GLN A 56 -4.56 14.38 -18.97
N LYS A 57 -5.71 14.95 -18.61
CA LYS A 57 -5.91 15.52 -17.28
C LYS A 57 -5.94 14.40 -16.26
N PHE A 58 -5.10 14.50 -15.24
CA PHE A 58 -5.01 13.52 -14.16
C PHE A 58 -5.14 14.18 -12.79
N HIS A 59 -5.55 13.36 -11.82
CA HIS A 59 -5.70 13.73 -10.43
C HIS A 59 -5.01 12.67 -9.57
N ILE A 60 -4.64 13.04 -8.35
CA ILE A 60 -4.00 12.15 -7.36
C ILE A 60 -4.77 12.24 -6.04
N GLY A 61 -4.69 11.19 -5.22
CA GLY A 61 -5.20 11.21 -3.84
C GLY A 61 -6.70 11.43 -3.74
N GLN A 62 -7.13 12.23 -2.76
CA GLN A 62 -8.55 12.47 -2.51
C GLN A 62 -9.25 13.16 -3.69
N LYS A 63 -8.53 14.02 -4.42
CA LYS A 63 -9.05 14.66 -5.64
C LYS A 63 -9.31 13.64 -6.74
N ALA A 64 -8.48 12.61 -6.87
CA ALA A 64 -8.71 11.55 -7.83
C ALA A 64 -9.97 10.74 -7.53
N ILE A 65 -10.20 10.38 -6.25
CA ILE A 65 -11.45 9.70 -5.85
C ILE A 65 -12.66 10.58 -6.18
N SER A 66 -12.62 11.84 -5.74
CA SER A 66 -13.74 12.77 -5.87
C SER A 66 -14.10 13.03 -7.35
N ASN A 67 -13.10 13.28 -8.19
CA ASN A 67 -13.30 13.49 -9.63
C ASN A 67 -13.70 12.20 -10.36
N TYR A 68 -13.19 11.04 -9.95
CA TYR A 68 -13.58 9.76 -10.53
C TYR A 68 -15.06 9.45 -10.27
N LEU A 69 -15.52 9.70 -9.04
CA LEU A 69 -16.94 9.58 -8.69
C LEU A 69 -17.81 10.60 -9.44
N ALA A 70 -17.37 11.87 -9.48
CA ALA A 70 -18.09 12.94 -10.18
C ALA A 70 -18.22 12.70 -11.68
N ASN A 71 -17.21 12.09 -12.31
CA ASN A 71 -17.22 11.75 -13.74
C ASN A 71 -17.90 10.40 -14.03
N GLY A 72 -18.67 9.86 -13.08
CA GLY A 72 -19.46 8.65 -13.27
C GLY A 72 -18.61 7.39 -13.45
N LEU A 73 -17.47 7.30 -12.77
CA LEU A 73 -16.54 6.16 -12.80
C LEU A 73 -15.93 5.88 -14.19
N LYS A 74 -15.99 6.86 -15.09
CA LYS A 74 -15.34 6.83 -16.40
C LYS A 74 -13.90 7.30 -16.27
N GLY A 75 -13.01 6.74 -17.08
CA GLY A 75 -11.60 7.12 -17.12
C GLY A 75 -10.65 5.97 -16.77
N ARG A 76 -9.37 6.27 -16.55
CA ARG A 76 -8.40 5.29 -16.03
C ARG A 76 -8.12 5.58 -14.56
N PHE A 77 -8.51 4.67 -13.69
CA PHE A 77 -8.29 4.75 -12.26
C PHE A 77 -7.30 3.67 -11.83
N ILE A 78 -6.18 4.07 -11.22
CA ILE A 78 -5.04 3.22 -10.91
C ILE A 78 -4.72 3.36 -9.42
N ARG A 79 -4.66 2.25 -8.68
CA ARG A 79 -4.20 2.18 -7.28
C ARG A 79 -2.96 1.30 -7.18
N SER A 80 -2.30 1.33 -6.03
CA SER A 80 -1.20 0.42 -5.69
C SER A 80 -0.02 0.49 -6.66
N VAL A 81 0.29 1.68 -7.20
CA VAL A 81 1.40 1.86 -8.15
C VAL A 81 2.78 1.51 -7.58
N LYS A 82 2.93 1.45 -6.24
CA LYS A 82 4.14 0.92 -5.60
C LYS A 82 4.38 -0.56 -5.95
N SER A 83 3.31 -1.35 -6.11
CA SER A 83 3.39 -2.80 -6.33
C SER A 83 3.96 -3.17 -7.70
N ILE A 84 3.91 -2.27 -8.69
CA ILE A 84 4.46 -2.54 -10.03
C ILE A 84 5.96 -2.26 -10.14
N LEU A 85 6.59 -1.65 -9.13
CA LEU A 85 8.00 -1.25 -9.18
C LEU A 85 8.93 -2.45 -9.39
N HIS A 86 8.71 -3.56 -8.67
CA HIS A 86 9.56 -4.75 -8.76
C HIS A 86 9.27 -5.63 -9.99
N LEU A 87 8.13 -5.45 -10.65
CA LEU A 87 7.69 -6.31 -11.75
C LEU A 87 8.49 -6.03 -13.02
N SER A 88 9.45 -6.91 -13.32
CA SER A 88 10.25 -6.86 -14.57
C SER A 88 9.40 -7.10 -15.82
N SER A 89 8.27 -7.80 -15.68
CA SER A 89 7.27 -8.04 -16.73
C SER A 89 6.47 -6.79 -17.09
N PHE A 90 6.33 -5.84 -16.17
CA PHE A 90 5.66 -4.57 -16.47
C PHE A 90 6.58 -3.69 -17.31
N LYS A 91 6.26 -3.56 -18.61
CA LYS A 91 7.00 -2.73 -19.55
C LYS A 91 6.44 -1.31 -19.60
N TYR A 92 5.15 -1.17 -19.85
CA TYR A 92 4.43 0.09 -19.84
C TYR A 92 2.91 -0.18 -19.80
N THR A 93 2.14 0.84 -19.47
CA THR A 93 0.70 0.90 -19.74
C THR A 93 0.40 2.03 -20.72
N ASN A 94 -0.61 1.86 -21.58
CA ASN A 94 -1.06 2.90 -22.49
C ASN A 94 -2.31 3.56 -21.91
N ILE A 95 -2.21 4.88 -21.67
CA ILE A 95 -3.31 5.70 -21.18
C ILE A 95 -3.54 6.78 -22.23
N TYR A 96 -4.68 6.68 -22.94
CA TYR A 96 -5.11 7.63 -23.97
C TYR A 96 -4.02 7.95 -25.02
N GLY A 97 -3.37 6.92 -25.55
CA GLY A 97 -2.36 7.04 -26.61
C GLY A 97 -0.94 7.31 -26.11
N LYS A 98 -0.75 7.56 -24.80
CA LYS A 98 0.57 7.79 -24.21
C LYS A 98 1.02 6.57 -23.42
N LYS A 99 2.28 6.19 -23.64
CA LYS A 99 2.95 5.13 -22.87
C LYS A 99 3.43 5.71 -21.55
N TYR A 100 3.12 5.00 -20.46
CA TYR A 100 3.60 5.28 -19.11
C TYR A 100 4.36 4.06 -18.60
N LEU A 101 5.62 4.27 -18.23
CA LEU A 101 6.43 3.33 -17.46
C LEU A 101 5.98 3.33 -15.98
N ALA A 102 6.50 2.38 -15.19
CA ALA A 102 6.22 2.34 -13.75
C ALA A 102 6.74 3.61 -13.06
N GLU A 103 7.96 4.02 -13.38
CA GLU A 103 8.58 5.25 -12.86
C GLU A 103 7.83 6.52 -13.29
N ASP A 104 7.18 6.54 -14.45
CA ASP A 104 6.38 7.70 -14.89
C ASP A 104 5.14 7.86 -14.00
N LEU A 105 4.42 6.77 -13.74
CA LEU A 105 3.22 6.79 -12.88
C LEU A 105 3.59 7.19 -11.44
N VAL A 106 4.69 6.64 -10.92
CA VAL A 106 5.19 6.99 -9.58
C VAL A 106 5.66 8.45 -9.55
N ALA A 107 6.29 8.96 -10.61
CA ALA A 107 6.71 10.36 -10.68
C ALA A 107 5.53 11.33 -10.60
N LEU A 108 4.38 11.01 -11.22
CA LEU A 108 3.16 11.80 -11.07
C LEU A 108 2.76 11.92 -9.59
N VAL A 109 2.71 10.79 -8.87
CA VAL A 109 2.40 10.79 -7.43
C VAL A 109 3.44 11.56 -6.64
N LEU A 110 4.73 11.31 -6.85
CA LEU A 110 5.81 11.99 -6.13
C LEU A 110 5.85 13.49 -6.40
N SER A 111 5.48 13.96 -7.60
CA SER A 111 5.39 15.39 -7.92
C SER A 111 4.29 16.09 -7.12
N PHE A 112 3.14 15.43 -6.95
CA PHE A 112 2.07 15.93 -6.07
C PHE A 112 2.53 15.97 -4.61
N LEU A 113 3.19 14.92 -4.13
CA LEU A 113 3.73 14.88 -2.76
C LEU A 113 4.85 15.92 -2.54
N LYS A 114 5.67 16.20 -3.56
CA LYS A 114 6.65 17.29 -3.56
C LYS A 114 5.96 18.65 -3.40
N GLN A 115 4.88 18.88 -4.15
CA GLN A 115 4.11 20.11 -4.05
C GLN A 115 3.52 20.25 -2.64
N LEU A 116 2.92 19.18 -2.10
CA LEU A 116 2.40 19.16 -0.74
C LEU A 116 3.47 19.50 0.31
N GLY A 117 4.66 18.91 0.20
CA GLY A 117 5.78 19.24 1.09
C GLY A 117 6.29 20.67 0.92
N THR A 118 6.32 21.19 -0.31
CA THR A 118 6.69 22.59 -0.59
C THR A 118 5.67 23.58 0.00
N ASP A 119 4.38 23.26 -0.11
CA ASP A 119 3.29 24.05 0.44
C ASP A 119 3.35 24.06 1.98
N LEU A 120 3.59 22.89 2.59
CA LEU A 120 3.83 22.77 4.03
C LEU A 120 5.01 23.61 4.50
N ALA A 121 6.11 23.59 3.74
CA ALA A 121 7.33 24.30 4.08
C ALA A 121 7.26 25.82 3.87
N GLY A 122 6.32 26.29 3.04
CA GLY A 122 6.28 27.68 2.57
C GLY A 122 7.46 28.08 1.67
N ALA A 123 8.28 27.11 1.23
CA ALA A 123 9.49 27.34 0.43
C ALA A 123 9.85 26.12 -0.43
N PRO A 124 10.53 26.31 -1.59
CA PRO A 124 10.95 25.20 -2.45
C PRO A 124 11.83 24.18 -1.71
N CYS A 125 11.46 22.91 -1.80
CA CYS A 125 12.22 21.80 -1.21
C CYS A 125 12.77 20.89 -2.32
N ASP A 126 14.10 20.82 -2.45
CA ASP A 126 14.77 20.06 -3.51
C ASP A 126 15.34 18.71 -3.03
N ARG A 127 15.42 18.50 -1.71
CA ARG A 127 15.89 17.26 -1.07
C ARG A 127 14.72 16.43 -0.58
N VAL A 128 14.80 15.12 -0.82
CA VAL A 128 13.86 14.14 -0.31
C VAL A 128 14.56 12.91 0.27
N VAL A 129 14.05 12.44 1.40
CA VAL A 129 14.31 11.10 1.94
C VAL A 129 13.05 10.27 1.66
N LEU A 130 13.18 9.31 0.75
CA LEU A 130 12.10 8.41 0.35
C LEU A 130 12.17 7.11 1.13
N GLY A 131 11.06 6.76 1.78
CA GLY A 131 10.87 5.45 2.39
C GLY A 131 10.87 4.35 1.34
N ARG A 132 11.56 3.25 1.65
CA ARG A 132 11.45 1.97 0.97
C ARG A 132 11.24 0.83 1.98
N PRO A 133 10.55 -0.26 1.59
CA PRO A 133 10.51 -1.47 2.39
C PRO A 133 11.91 -2.06 2.53
N ALA A 134 12.08 -2.97 3.49
CA ALA A 134 13.30 -3.74 3.64
C ALA A 134 13.70 -4.45 2.34
N ARG A 135 12.72 -5.09 1.69
CA ARG A 135 12.81 -5.63 0.33
C ARG A 135 11.48 -5.42 -0.40
N PHE A 136 11.53 -4.91 -1.63
CA PHE A 136 10.41 -4.91 -2.56
C PHE A 136 10.13 -6.31 -3.14
N SER A 137 11.15 -7.16 -3.24
CA SER A 137 11.06 -8.52 -3.77
C SER A 137 12.09 -9.45 -3.10
N PRO A 138 11.78 -10.75 -2.90
CA PRO A 138 12.79 -11.72 -2.50
C PRO A 138 13.84 -11.98 -3.59
N ASP A 139 13.52 -11.69 -4.86
CA ASP A 139 14.48 -11.74 -5.97
C ASP A 139 15.35 -10.47 -5.97
N PRO A 140 16.68 -10.57 -5.75
CA PRO A 140 17.57 -9.41 -5.67
C PRO A 140 17.58 -8.53 -6.92
N ALA A 141 17.37 -9.11 -8.11
CA ALA A 141 17.35 -8.33 -9.35
C ALA A 141 16.07 -7.50 -9.46
N GLN A 142 14.93 -8.06 -9.06
CA GLN A 142 13.65 -7.35 -9.01
C GLN A 142 13.61 -6.31 -7.89
N ASP A 143 14.25 -6.60 -6.75
CA ASP A 143 14.41 -5.64 -5.66
C ASP A 143 15.21 -4.41 -6.09
N LYS A 144 16.38 -4.64 -6.69
CA LYS A 144 17.21 -3.55 -7.23
C LYS A 144 16.46 -2.76 -8.31
N LEU A 145 15.73 -3.44 -9.21
CA LEU A 145 14.90 -2.79 -10.21
C LEU A 145 13.86 -1.84 -9.59
N ALA A 146 13.22 -2.25 -8.50
CA ALA A 146 12.25 -1.41 -7.80
C ALA A 146 12.90 -0.16 -7.21
N GLN A 147 14.06 -0.31 -6.56
CA GLN A 147 14.84 0.81 -6.01
C GLN A 147 15.27 1.79 -7.12
N ASP A 148 15.79 1.27 -8.23
CA ASP A 148 16.23 2.07 -9.39
C ASP A 148 15.05 2.84 -10.02
N ARG A 149 13.88 2.20 -10.15
CA ARG A 149 12.65 2.84 -10.65
C ARG A 149 12.15 3.92 -9.71
N LEU A 150 12.20 3.69 -8.39
CA LEU A 150 11.80 4.69 -7.40
C LEU A 150 12.73 5.92 -7.44
N LEU A 151 14.05 5.71 -7.54
CA LEU A 151 15.03 6.79 -7.72
C LEU A 151 14.77 7.60 -9.00
N ARG A 152 14.54 6.92 -10.13
CA ARG A 152 14.20 7.60 -11.40
C ARG A 152 12.90 8.40 -11.28
N ALA A 153 11.87 7.83 -10.67
CA ALA A 153 10.60 8.53 -10.44
C ALA A 153 10.77 9.80 -9.61
N ALA A 154 11.60 9.76 -8.57
CA ALA A 154 11.91 10.92 -7.73
C ALA A 154 12.61 12.04 -8.52
N LYS A 155 13.56 11.68 -9.40
CA LYS A 155 14.21 12.64 -10.29
C LYS A 155 13.22 13.23 -11.30
N LEU A 156 12.35 12.41 -11.89
CA LEU A 156 11.29 12.86 -12.80
C LEU A 156 10.27 13.79 -12.11
N ALA A 157 10.00 13.57 -10.81
CA ALA A 157 9.19 14.45 -9.98
C ALA A 157 9.87 15.80 -9.63
N GLY A 158 11.15 15.96 -9.99
CA GLY A 158 11.90 17.20 -9.85
C GLY A 158 12.73 17.32 -8.57
N PHE A 159 12.96 16.24 -7.81
CA PHE A 159 13.89 16.27 -6.68
C PHE A 159 15.35 16.29 -7.16
N LYS A 160 16.18 17.16 -6.58
CA LYS A 160 17.61 17.26 -6.92
C LYS A 160 18.45 16.33 -6.08
N GLU A 161 18.10 16.17 -4.80
CA GLU A 161 18.75 15.25 -3.87
C GLU A 161 17.75 14.21 -3.41
N VAL A 162 18.08 12.93 -3.63
CA VAL A 162 17.18 11.81 -3.33
C VAL A 162 17.97 10.79 -2.54
N ILE A 163 17.51 10.53 -1.32
CA ILE A 163 18.05 9.51 -0.43
C ILE A 163 16.97 8.45 -0.28
N LEU A 164 17.32 7.18 -0.48
CA LEU A 164 16.43 6.07 -0.11
C LEU A 164 16.76 5.63 1.30
N GLN A 165 15.71 5.42 2.09
CA GLN A 165 15.86 5.01 3.46
C GLN A 165 14.85 3.93 3.81
N LEU A 166 15.27 3.00 4.66
CA LEU A 166 14.42 1.93 5.14
C LEU A 166 13.26 2.49 5.97
N GLU A 167 12.03 2.21 5.54
CA GLU A 167 10.79 2.47 6.28
C GLU A 167 10.87 2.00 7.75
N PRO A 168 11.36 0.77 8.07
CA PRO A 168 11.47 0.35 9.47
C PRO A 168 12.49 1.18 10.26
N VAL A 169 13.56 1.66 9.63
CA VAL A 169 14.56 2.51 10.30
C VAL A 169 14.00 3.90 10.56
N ALA A 170 13.20 4.44 9.64
CA ALA A 170 12.51 5.71 9.84
C ALA A 170 11.43 5.61 10.92
N ALA A 171 10.63 4.54 10.91
CA ALA A 171 9.65 4.24 11.95
C ALA A 171 10.32 4.13 13.33
N ALA A 172 11.42 3.36 13.42
CA ALA A 172 12.21 3.20 14.63
C ALA A 172 12.73 4.54 15.17
N PHE A 173 13.23 5.41 14.28
CA PHE A 173 13.78 6.71 14.66
C PHE A 173 12.75 7.59 15.36
N SER A 174 11.49 7.58 14.92
CA SER A 174 10.41 8.29 15.62
C SER A 174 10.18 7.76 17.03
N TYR A 175 10.28 6.44 17.22
CA TYR A 175 10.09 5.80 18.53
C TYR A 175 11.32 5.97 19.45
N GLU A 176 12.52 6.00 18.87
CA GLU A 176 13.79 6.10 19.61
C GLU A 176 13.90 7.39 20.43
N HIS A 177 13.25 8.48 20.00
CA HIS A 177 13.20 9.75 20.75
C HIS A 177 12.45 9.63 22.08
N GLU A 178 11.60 8.63 22.24
CA GLU A 178 10.85 8.37 23.49
C GLU A 178 11.59 7.41 24.42
N LEU A 179 12.68 6.79 23.96
CA LEU A 179 13.44 5.82 24.74
C LEU A 179 14.28 6.49 25.82
N ARG A 180 14.32 5.86 26.99
CA ARG A 180 15.17 6.25 28.14
C ARG A 180 16.36 5.31 28.35
N SER A 181 16.35 4.16 27.69
CA SER A 181 17.37 3.13 27.77
C SER A 181 17.46 2.42 26.43
N GLU A 182 18.57 1.70 26.22
CA GLU A 182 18.70 0.82 25.06
C GLU A 182 17.64 -0.28 25.10
N LYS A 183 17.11 -0.65 23.92
CA LYS A 183 16.08 -1.67 23.76
C LYS A 183 16.26 -2.42 22.45
N LEU A 184 15.96 -3.71 22.47
CA LEU A 184 15.78 -4.52 21.28
C LEU A 184 14.33 -4.43 20.81
N VAL A 185 14.11 -3.85 19.63
CA VAL A 185 12.78 -3.50 19.14
C VAL A 185 12.48 -4.25 17.86
N LEU A 186 11.31 -4.90 17.80
CA LEU A 186 10.76 -5.39 16.54
C LEU A 186 9.90 -4.29 15.91
N VAL A 187 10.29 -3.82 14.74
CA VAL A 187 9.50 -2.88 13.93
C VAL A 187 8.75 -3.67 12.86
N GLY A 188 7.42 -3.59 12.88
CA GLY A 188 6.55 -4.22 11.89
C GLY A 188 5.78 -3.19 11.08
N ASP A 189 5.98 -3.14 9.76
CA ASP A 189 5.16 -2.37 8.83
C ASP A 189 4.19 -3.29 8.10
N LEU A 190 2.90 -3.20 8.44
CA LEU A 190 1.84 -4.00 7.85
C LEU A 190 0.95 -3.11 6.98
N GLY A 191 1.34 -2.97 5.72
CA GLY A 191 0.68 -2.16 4.72
C GLY A 191 -0.45 -2.87 3.97
N GLY A 192 -0.88 -2.29 2.85
CA GLY A 192 -1.90 -2.85 1.97
C GLY A 192 -1.44 -4.09 1.19
N GLY A 193 -0.16 -4.17 0.82
CA GLY A 193 0.34 -5.25 -0.06
C GLY A 193 1.48 -6.10 0.50
N THR A 194 2.10 -5.69 1.60
CA THR A 194 3.22 -6.40 2.25
C THR A 194 3.17 -6.20 3.75
N ALA A 195 3.82 -7.12 4.46
CA ALA A 195 4.18 -7.00 5.85
C ALA A 195 5.69 -7.21 5.98
N ASP A 196 6.38 -6.21 6.52
CA ASP A 196 7.83 -6.19 6.67
C ASP A 196 8.19 -6.07 8.16
N PHE A 197 9.13 -6.89 8.62
CA PHE A 197 9.57 -6.97 10.01
C PHE A 197 11.07 -6.78 10.10
N THR A 198 11.51 -5.93 11.02
CA THR A 198 12.93 -5.65 11.26
C THR A 198 13.21 -5.64 12.74
N ILE A 199 14.23 -6.37 13.19
CA ILE A 199 14.71 -6.33 14.57
C ILE A 199 15.86 -5.32 14.63
N MET A 200 15.73 -4.35 15.52
CA MET A 200 16.69 -3.27 15.66
C MET A 200 17.12 -3.05 17.11
N HIS A 201 18.40 -2.75 17.31
CA HIS A 201 18.91 -2.24 18.57
C HIS A 201 18.78 -0.72 18.61
N LEU A 202 17.84 -0.20 19.41
CA LEU A 202 17.61 1.24 19.52
C LEU A 202 18.22 1.77 20.82
N SER A 203 18.84 2.94 20.74
CA SER A 203 19.53 3.55 21.86
C SER A 203 19.36 5.07 21.80
N PRO A 204 19.03 5.74 22.93
CA PRO A 204 18.92 7.20 22.96
C PRO A 204 20.18 7.92 22.44
N ASN A 205 21.35 7.27 22.55
CA ASN A 205 22.63 7.82 22.16
C ASN A 205 23.03 7.52 20.69
N ARG A 206 22.30 6.61 20.01
CA ARG A 206 22.55 6.22 18.61
C ARG A 206 21.60 6.86 17.61
N GLY A 207 20.57 7.54 18.10
CA GLY A 207 19.58 8.25 17.28
C GLY A 207 20.20 9.11 16.17
N PHE A 208 21.33 9.75 16.42
CA PHE A 208 21.94 10.73 15.51
C PHE A 208 22.96 10.18 14.50
N GLN A 209 23.13 8.85 14.39
CA GLN A 209 24.09 8.27 13.44
C GLN A 209 23.51 8.16 12.02
N ALA A 210 24.30 8.56 11.02
CA ALA A 210 23.91 8.50 9.60
C ALA A 210 23.82 7.07 9.06
N ASN A 211 24.70 6.17 9.53
CA ASN A 211 24.64 4.75 9.17
C ASN A 211 24.01 3.95 10.31
N ARG A 212 22.75 3.54 10.13
CA ARG A 212 21.97 2.74 11.08
C ARG A 212 21.92 1.25 10.73
N MET A 213 22.69 0.82 9.71
CA MET A 213 22.68 -0.59 9.29
C MET A 213 23.19 -1.52 10.38
N ASP A 214 24.14 -1.06 11.20
CA ASP A 214 24.70 -1.84 12.30
C ASP A 214 23.71 -2.03 13.46
N ASP A 215 22.65 -1.23 13.51
CA ASP A 215 21.57 -1.42 14.48
C ASP A 215 20.56 -2.49 14.03
N ILE A 216 20.57 -2.92 12.77
CA ILE A 216 19.66 -3.95 12.25
C ILE A 216 20.24 -5.34 12.51
N LEU A 217 19.58 -6.13 13.35
CA LEU A 217 19.95 -7.53 13.61
C LEU A 217 19.36 -8.50 12.59
N GLY A 218 18.29 -8.10 11.92
CA GLY A 218 17.65 -8.92 10.89
C GLY A 218 16.42 -8.23 10.30
N SER A 219 16.08 -8.62 9.07
CA SER A 219 14.87 -8.17 8.41
C SER A 219 14.26 -9.25 7.51
N SER A 220 12.95 -9.42 7.63
CA SER A 220 12.15 -10.36 6.85
C SER A 220 10.85 -9.70 6.41
N GLY A 221 10.21 -10.24 5.38
CA GLY A 221 8.99 -9.68 4.84
C GLY A 221 8.20 -10.71 4.05
N VAL A 222 6.90 -10.53 3.98
CA VAL A 222 5.98 -11.42 3.30
C VAL A 222 4.93 -10.64 2.49
N ARG A 223 4.52 -11.20 1.35
CA ARG A 223 3.47 -10.65 0.47
C ARG A 223 2.08 -10.90 1.06
N VAL A 224 1.85 -10.35 2.25
CA VAL A 224 0.57 -10.35 2.96
C VAL A 224 0.29 -8.92 3.38
N GLY A 225 -0.83 -8.37 2.92
CA GLY A 225 -1.31 -7.07 3.39
C GLY A 225 -2.83 -6.98 3.40
N GLY A 226 -3.34 -5.77 3.63
CA GLY A 226 -4.77 -5.50 3.67
C GLY A 226 -5.53 -5.91 2.41
N ASP A 227 -4.88 -5.85 1.25
CA ASP A 227 -5.42 -6.24 -0.06
C ASP A 227 -5.63 -7.77 -0.15
N ASP A 228 -4.78 -8.58 0.50
CA ASP A 228 -4.95 -10.03 0.61
C ASP A 228 -6.16 -10.41 1.46
N LEU A 229 -6.40 -9.64 2.52
CA LEU A 229 -7.56 -9.83 3.39
C LEU A 229 -8.85 -9.47 2.66
N ASP A 230 -8.85 -8.35 1.91
CA ASP A 230 -9.98 -7.95 1.06
C ASP A 230 -10.25 -8.99 -0.04
N ALA A 231 -9.19 -9.53 -0.66
CA ALA A 231 -9.31 -10.58 -1.65
C ALA A 231 -9.90 -11.88 -1.07
N GLY A 232 -9.53 -12.25 0.16
CA GLY A 232 -10.13 -13.37 0.88
C GLY A 232 -11.63 -13.16 1.11
N ILE A 233 -12.02 -11.98 1.59
CA ILE A 233 -13.44 -11.64 1.78
C ILE A 233 -14.18 -11.68 0.44
N ALA A 234 -13.62 -11.09 -0.62
CA ALA A 234 -14.22 -11.09 -1.96
C ALA A 234 -14.44 -12.51 -2.49
N TRP A 235 -13.46 -13.40 -2.30
CA TRP A 235 -13.54 -14.80 -2.73
C TRP A 235 -14.65 -15.57 -2.00
N HIS A 236 -14.76 -15.39 -0.68
CA HIS A 236 -15.70 -16.17 0.13
C HIS A 236 -17.12 -15.59 0.14
N LYS A 237 -17.28 -14.27 0.04
CA LYS A 237 -18.58 -13.60 0.20
C LYS A 237 -19.15 -13.04 -1.11
N VAL A 238 -18.32 -12.61 -2.05
CA VAL A 238 -18.76 -11.76 -3.18
C VAL A 238 -18.84 -12.50 -4.50
N VAL A 239 -17.79 -13.23 -4.91
CA VAL A 239 -17.72 -13.80 -6.28
C VAL A 239 -18.76 -14.86 -6.59
N ARG A 240 -19.41 -15.45 -5.57
CA ARG A 240 -20.59 -16.32 -5.75
C ARG A 240 -21.75 -15.60 -6.44
N HIS A 241 -21.94 -14.31 -6.16
CA HIS A 241 -22.93 -13.45 -6.81
C HIS A 241 -22.55 -13.10 -8.24
N LEU A 242 -21.30 -13.36 -8.63
CA LEU A 242 -20.74 -13.07 -9.94
C LEU A 242 -20.61 -14.32 -10.82
N GLY A 243 -21.06 -15.47 -10.30
CA GLY A 243 -21.10 -16.73 -11.05
C GLY A 243 -20.01 -17.74 -10.70
N LEU A 244 -19.24 -17.54 -9.62
CA LEU A 244 -18.35 -18.59 -9.14
C LEU A 244 -19.18 -19.83 -8.76
N GLY A 245 -18.84 -20.98 -9.35
CA GLY A 245 -19.55 -22.25 -9.16
C GLY A 245 -20.64 -22.52 -10.19
N LEU A 246 -20.92 -21.59 -11.09
CA LEU A 246 -21.77 -21.86 -12.25
C LEU A 246 -21.05 -22.76 -13.25
N GLU A 247 -21.85 -23.59 -13.92
CA GLU A 247 -21.41 -24.39 -15.05
C GLU A 247 -21.98 -23.83 -16.36
N TYR A 248 -21.26 -24.03 -17.45
CA TYR A 248 -21.64 -23.57 -18.79
C TYR A 248 -21.64 -24.74 -19.78
N ASP A 249 -22.46 -24.62 -20.83
CA ASP A 249 -22.45 -25.55 -21.96
C ASP A 249 -22.07 -24.81 -23.25
N SER A 250 -20.83 -25.01 -23.68
CA SER A 250 -20.26 -24.29 -24.84
C SER A 250 -20.91 -24.61 -26.19
N ASN A 251 -21.60 -25.74 -26.31
CA ASN A 251 -22.12 -26.22 -27.60
C ASN A 251 -23.55 -26.76 -27.54
N GLN A 252 -24.24 -26.56 -26.42
CA GLN A 252 -25.62 -27.01 -26.19
C GLN A 252 -25.78 -28.53 -26.39
N ARG A 253 -24.72 -29.30 -26.12
CA ARG A 253 -24.73 -30.77 -26.25
C ARG A 253 -24.86 -31.48 -24.90
N GLY A 254 -25.17 -30.76 -23.83
CA GLY A 254 -25.36 -31.30 -22.49
C GLY A 254 -24.07 -31.59 -21.73
N LYS A 255 -22.92 -31.04 -22.17
CA LYS A 255 -21.66 -31.14 -21.43
C LYS A 255 -21.42 -29.86 -20.65
N TYR A 256 -21.58 -29.95 -19.34
CA TYR A 256 -21.38 -28.84 -18.42
C TYR A 256 -19.94 -28.83 -17.90
N LEU A 257 -19.33 -27.64 -17.90
CA LEU A 257 -18.01 -27.40 -17.33
C LEU A 257 -18.10 -26.21 -16.38
N PRO A 258 -17.32 -26.20 -15.29
CA PRO A 258 -17.28 -25.04 -14.41
C PRO A 258 -16.66 -23.85 -15.12
N ILE A 259 -17.23 -22.66 -14.93
CA ILE A 259 -16.62 -21.42 -15.43
C ILE A 259 -15.21 -21.30 -14.83
N PRO A 260 -14.18 -20.98 -15.64
CA PRO A 260 -12.81 -20.95 -15.14
C PRO A 260 -12.62 -20.02 -13.94
N GLY A 261 -12.18 -20.60 -12.81
CA GLY A 261 -12.01 -19.89 -11.54
C GLY A 261 -11.02 -18.71 -11.57
N HIS A 262 -10.14 -18.65 -12.57
CA HIS A 262 -9.11 -17.63 -12.68
C HIS A 262 -9.67 -16.22 -12.89
N TYR A 263 -10.85 -16.07 -13.53
CA TYR A 263 -11.53 -14.77 -13.66
C TYR A 263 -11.90 -14.19 -12.30
N PHE A 264 -12.54 -15.02 -11.46
CA PHE A 264 -12.95 -14.64 -10.11
C PHE A 264 -11.74 -14.40 -9.21
N LYS A 265 -10.71 -15.23 -9.32
CA LYS A 265 -9.47 -15.05 -8.53
C LYS A 265 -8.77 -13.74 -8.90
N ARG A 266 -8.71 -13.41 -10.18
CA ARG A 266 -8.18 -12.14 -10.67
C ARG A 266 -9.05 -10.97 -10.24
N PHE A 267 -10.38 -11.14 -10.21
CA PHE A 267 -11.31 -10.11 -9.75
C PHE A 267 -11.19 -9.86 -8.24
N CYS A 268 -10.89 -10.88 -7.44
CA CYS A 268 -10.66 -10.70 -6.00
C CYS A 268 -9.47 -9.76 -5.70
N ARG A 269 -8.60 -9.53 -6.69
CA ARG A 269 -7.42 -8.67 -6.60
C ARG A 269 -7.70 -7.37 -7.33
N TRP A 270 -8.04 -6.32 -6.58
CA TRP A 270 -8.39 -5.01 -7.13
C TRP A 270 -7.34 -4.49 -8.13
N GLU A 271 -6.06 -4.69 -7.84
CA GLU A 271 -4.94 -4.31 -8.69
C GLU A 271 -4.99 -4.95 -10.09
N ASN A 272 -5.75 -6.02 -10.28
CA ASN A 272 -5.93 -6.67 -11.59
C ASN A 272 -7.19 -6.22 -12.34
N HIS A 273 -8.06 -5.41 -11.74
CA HIS A 273 -9.34 -5.02 -12.36
C HIS A 273 -9.13 -4.33 -13.71
N PHE A 274 -8.12 -3.47 -13.82
CA PHE A 274 -7.82 -2.79 -15.08
C PHE A 274 -7.48 -3.77 -16.22
N LEU A 275 -6.97 -4.96 -15.91
CA LEU A 275 -6.66 -6.01 -16.88
C LEU A 275 -7.89 -6.85 -17.23
N LEU A 276 -8.82 -7.02 -16.29
CA LEU A 276 -10.11 -7.69 -16.53
C LEU A 276 -11.04 -6.85 -17.40
N SER A 277 -10.96 -5.52 -17.31
CA SER A 277 -11.77 -4.60 -18.13
C SER A 277 -11.19 -4.39 -19.55
N THR A 278 -10.28 -5.24 -20.02
CA THR A 278 -9.77 -5.16 -21.40
C THR A 278 -10.79 -5.74 -22.39
N PRO A 279 -10.92 -5.18 -23.62
CA PRO A 279 -11.91 -5.67 -24.60
C PRO A 279 -11.81 -7.19 -24.86
N SER A 280 -10.59 -7.72 -24.93
CA SER A 280 -10.36 -9.16 -25.14
C SER A 280 -10.92 -10.01 -24.00
N VAL A 281 -10.69 -9.61 -22.74
CA VAL A 281 -11.18 -10.37 -21.58
C VAL A 281 -12.69 -10.22 -21.45
N ILE A 282 -13.24 -9.03 -21.69
CA ILE A 282 -14.69 -8.79 -21.69
C ILE A 282 -15.39 -9.69 -22.72
N GLN A 283 -14.89 -9.74 -23.96
CA GLN A 283 -15.44 -10.61 -25.00
C GLN A 283 -15.34 -12.10 -24.63
N GLU A 284 -14.29 -12.49 -23.90
CA GLU A 284 -14.18 -13.86 -23.41
C GLU A 284 -15.23 -14.17 -22.33
N ILE A 285 -15.45 -13.24 -21.39
CA ILE A 285 -16.47 -13.40 -20.34
C ILE A 285 -17.89 -13.39 -20.94
N GLU A 286 -18.14 -12.59 -21.99
CA GLU A 286 -19.43 -12.55 -22.72
C GLU A 286 -19.84 -13.91 -23.28
N LYS A 287 -18.88 -14.76 -23.71
CA LYS A 287 -19.20 -16.12 -24.16
C LYS A 287 -19.86 -16.95 -23.06
N TYR A 288 -19.43 -16.79 -21.82
CA TYR A 288 -20.05 -17.50 -20.69
C TYR A 288 -21.45 -16.99 -20.39
N LEU A 289 -21.76 -15.72 -20.69
CA LEU A 289 -23.14 -15.23 -20.61
C LEU A 289 -24.04 -15.99 -21.59
N GLU A 290 -23.59 -16.19 -22.83
CA GLU A 290 -24.31 -16.96 -23.84
C GLU A 290 -24.42 -18.45 -23.46
N TRP A 291 -23.31 -19.08 -23.08
CA TRP A 291 -23.24 -20.50 -22.70
C TRP A 291 -23.95 -20.86 -21.40
N THR A 292 -24.38 -19.85 -20.63
CA THR A 292 -25.21 -20.00 -19.44
C THR A 292 -26.65 -19.51 -19.65
N ASN A 293 -27.07 -19.34 -20.91
CA ASN A 293 -28.40 -18.87 -21.30
C ASN A 293 -28.80 -17.52 -20.68
N GLY A 294 -27.84 -16.57 -20.64
CA GLY A 294 -28.09 -15.23 -20.12
C GLY A 294 -28.15 -15.13 -18.61
N ASN A 295 -27.38 -15.98 -17.89
CA ASN A 295 -27.41 -16.00 -16.43
C ASN A 295 -27.13 -14.61 -15.81
N GLN A 296 -28.00 -14.20 -14.89
CA GLN A 296 -27.94 -12.87 -14.27
C GLN A 296 -26.62 -12.61 -13.54
N MET A 297 -26.01 -13.60 -12.89
CA MET A 297 -24.75 -13.41 -12.16
C MET A 297 -23.58 -13.07 -13.08
N ILE A 298 -23.55 -13.67 -14.27
CA ILE A 298 -22.53 -13.36 -15.29
C ILE A 298 -22.82 -11.98 -15.92
N SER A 299 -24.09 -11.65 -16.11
CA SER A 299 -24.51 -10.31 -16.56
C SER A 299 -24.07 -9.24 -15.55
N ASP A 300 -24.27 -9.48 -14.25
CA ASP A 300 -23.84 -8.60 -13.16
C ASP A 300 -22.33 -8.47 -13.11
N PHE A 301 -21.59 -9.57 -13.29
CA PHE A 301 -20.14 -9.53 -13.36
C PHE A 301 -19.64 -8.66 -14.53
N LEU A 302 -20.20 -8.85 -15.73
CA LEU A 302 -19.90 -8.02 -16.89
C LEU A 302 -20.27 -6.55 -16.66
N ALA A 303 -21.41 -6.28 -16.04
CA ALA A 303 -21.84 -4.91 -15.73
C ALA A 303 -20.87 -4.23 -14.75
N ILE A 304 -20.39 -4.94 -13.73
CA ILE A 304 -19.37 -4.41 -12.81
C ILE A 304 -18.08 -4.08 -13.54
N LEU A 305 -17.60 -4.96 -14.42
CA LEU A 305 -16.35 -4.74 -15.17
C LEU A 305 -16.48 -3.60 -16.19
N LYS A 306 -17.57 -3.56 -16.96
CA LYS A 306 -17.80 -2.58 -18.03
C LYS A 306 -18.03 -1.16 -17.49
N ASN A 307 -18.68 -1.05 -16.33
CA ASN A 307 -18.98 0.24 -15.70
C ASN A 307 -17.96 0.64 -14.63
N ASN A 308 -16.85 -0.11 -14.49
CA ASN A 308 -15.81 0.09 -13.48
C ASN A 308 -16.36 0.15 -12.04
N TRP A 309 -17.41 -0.63 -11.73
CA TRP A 309 -17.99 -0.68 -10.38
C TRP A 309 -17.21 -1.55 -9.41
N GLY A 310 -16.05 -2.07 -9.82
CA GLY A 310 -15.14 -2.75 -8.89
C GLY A 310 -14.72 -1.84 -7.72
N TYR A 311 -14.51 -0.53 -7.97
CA TYR A 311 -14.06 0.40 -6.92
C TYR A 311 -15.08 0.50 -5.78
N PRO A 312 -16.36 0.85 -6.03
CA PRO A 312 -17.36 0.92 -4.97
C PRO A 312 -17.58 -0.43 -4.27
N LEU A 313 -17.48 -1.56 -4.99
CA LEU A 313 -17.60 -2.89 -4.39
C LEU A 313 -16.45 -3.18 -3.42
N PHE A 314 -15.20 -2.98 -3.83
CA PHE A 314 -14.05 -3.20 -2.97
C PHE A 314 -13.97 -2.22 -1.82
N ASN A 315 -14.44 -0.98 -2.00
CA ASN A 315 -14.59 -0.04 -0.90
C ASN A 315 -15.60 -0.55 0.16
N ALA A 316 -16.70 -1.19 -0.26
CA ALA A 316 -17.64 -1.81 0.67
C ALA A 316 -17.01 -2.98 1.45
N ILE A 317 -16.20 -3.81 0.77
CA ILE A 317 -15.43 -4.90 1.38
C ILE A 317 -14.43 -4.35 2.41
N GLU A 318 -13.63 -3.37 2.00
CA GLU A 318 -12.60 -2.75 2.84
C GLU A 318 -13.21 -2.10 4.09
N ASN A 319 -14.38 -1.46 3.95
CA ASN A 319 -15.12 -0.87 5.08
C ASN A 319 -15.68 -1.93 6.04
N ALA A 320 -16.18 -3.05 5.52
CA ALA A 320 -16.62 -4.17 6.36
C ALA A 320 -15.44 -4.74 7.15
N LYS A 321 -14.29 -4.98 6.50
CA LYS A 321 -13.04 -5.40 7.15
C LYS A 321 -12.60 -4.43 8.25
N LYS A 322 -12.55 -3.13 7.95
CA LYS A 322 -12.19 -2.08 8.93
C LYS A 322 -13.14 -2.06 10.13
N SER A 323 -14.43 -2.27 9.90
CA SER A 323 -15.43 -2.31 10.99
C SER A 323 -15.19 -3.48 11.95
N LEU A 324 -14.70 -4.61 11.44
CA LEU A 324 -14.37 -5.79 12.25
C LEU A 324 -13.12 -5.63 13.12
N SER A 325 -12.39 -4.51 13.01
CA SER A 325 -11.33 -4.19 13.97
C SER A 325 -11.87 -3.84 15.36
N ASP A 326 -13.10 -3.31 15.44
CA ASP A 326 -13.71 -2.81 16.68
C ASP A 326 -15.11 -3.39 16.94
N ARG A 327 -15.64 -4.24 16.05
CA ARG A 327 -16.97 -4.85 16.14
C ARG A 327 -16.92 -6.32 15.78
N ASP A 328 -17.87 -7.09 16.31
CA ASP A 328 -17.94 -8.53 16.05
C ASP A 328 -18.66 -8.89 14.73
N ASN A 329 -19.33 -7.92 14.10
CA ASN A 329 -20.08 -8.14 12.86
C ASN A 329 -20.00 -6.91 11.94
N ALA A 330 -20.03 -7.17 10.64
CA ALA A 330 -20.10 -6.15 9.59
C ALA A 330 -20.96 -6.64 8.43
N THR A 331 -21.43 -5.70 7.60
CA THR A 331 -22.19 -6.00 6.39
C THR A 331 -21.48 -5.41 5.18
N ILE A 332 -21.30 -6.23 4.15
CA ILE A 332 -20.85 -5.78 2.83
C ILE A 332 -22.11 -5.43 2.04
N LEU A 333 -22.32 -4.13 1.81
CA LEU A 333 -23.46 -3.63 1.06
C LEU A 333 -22.97 -2.97 -0.23
N PHE A 334 -23.39 -3.51 -1.38
CA PHE A 334 -23.13 -2.95 -2.68
C PHE A 334 -24.43 -2.88 -3.50
N GLN A 335 -24.76 -1.68 -3.97
CA GLN A 335 -25.94 -1.42 -4.78
C GLN A 335 -25.61 -0.52 -5.96
N LYS A 336 -25.74 -1.05 -7.17
CA LYS A 336 -25.56 -0.31 -8.44
C LYS A 336 -26.49 -0.84 -9.50
N ALA A 337 -27.27 0.05 -10.12
CA ALA A 337 -28.34 -0.34 -11.04
C ALA A 337 -29.23 -1.42 -10.41
N ASN A 338 -29.34 -2.60 -11.04
CA ASN A 338 -30.14 -3.73 -10.55
C ASN A 338 -29.33 -4.72 -9.68
N ILE A 339 -28.03 -4.46 -9.47
CA ILE A 339 -27.17 -5.34 -8.68
C ILE A 339 -27.29 -4.97 -7.21
N HIS A 340 -27.66 -5.93 -6.38
CA HIS A 340 -27.72 -5.80 -4.93
C HIS A 340 -26.98 -6.96 -4.27
N ILE A 341 -25.85 -6.66 -3.63
CA ILE A 341 -25.07 -7.60 -2.83
C ILE A 341 -25.16 -7.14 -1.37
N SER A 342 -25.69 -7.99 -0.51
CA SER A 342 -25.79 -7.76 0.94
C SER A 342 -25.31 -9.02 1.66
N GLU A 343 -24.08 -8.97 2.16
CA GLU A 343 -23.44 -10.10 2.84
C GLU A 343 -23.12 -9.76 4.27
N HIS A 344 -23.55 -10.61 5.20
CA HIS A 344 -23.11 -10.55 6.59
C HIS A 344 -21.72 -11.18 6.72
N LEU A 345 -20.84 -10.55 7.49
CA LEU A 345 -19.51 -11.04 7.83
C LEU A 345 -19.28 -10.90 9.34
N SER A 346 -19.24 -12.02 10.04
CA SER A 346 -18.84 -12.05 11.46
C SER A 346 -17.31 -12.01 11.62
N LEU A 347 -16.85 -11.60 12.80
CA LEU A 347 -15.44 -11.61 13.17
C LEU A 347 -14.84 -13.03 13.10
N LEU A 348 -15.59 -14.04 13.54
CA LEU A 348 -15.15 -15.44 13.48
C LEU A 348 -14.98 -15.92 12.03
N GLU A 349 -15.95 -15.64 11.15
CA GLU A 349 -15.82 -15.97 9.73
C GLU A 349 -14.63 -15.24 9.10
N PHE A 350 -14.44 -13.96 9.42
CA PHE A 350 -13.30 -13.19 8.92
C PHE A 350 -11.96 -13.79 9.38
N GLN A 351 -11.84 -14.17 10.66
CA GLN A 351 -10.66 -14.83 11.20
C GLN A 351 -10.34 -16.14 10.46
N ASN A 352 -11.36 -16.94 10.14
CA ASN A 352 -11.20 -18.16 9.37
C ASN A 352 -10.73 -17.89 7.93
N ILE A 353 -11.28 -16.85 7.29
CA ILE A 353 -10.89 -16.43 5.92
C ILE A 353 -9.41 -16.02 5.87
N ILE A 354 -8.90 -15.36 6.92
CA ILE A 354 -7.53 -14.81 6.94
C ILE A 354 -6.51 -15.71 7.64
N ALA A 355 -6.91 -16.88 8.13
CA ALA A 355 -6.02 -17.79 8.86
C ALA A 355 -4.74 -18.14 8.07
N PRO A 356 -4.77 -18.41 6.75
CA PRO A 356 -3.56 -18.65 5.97
C PRO A 356 -2.58 -17.47 5.99
N GLN A 357 -3.09 -16.24 5.90
CA GLN A 357 -2.29 -15.02 5.97
C GLN A 357 -1.69 -14.82 7.36
N MET A 358 -2.43 -15.12 8.43
CA MET A 358 -1.92 -15.05 9.81
C MET A 358 -0.79 -16.07 10.04
N GLN A 359 -0.92 -17.28 9.48
CA GLN A 359 0.14 -18.29 9.52
C GLN A 359 1.39 -17.80 8.78
N GLN A 360 1.24 -17.20 7.60
CA GLN A 360 2.37 -16.63 6.85
C GLN A 360 3.09 -15.51 7.61
N LEU A 361 2.35 -14.62 8.29
CA LEU A 361 2.95 -13.61 9.17
C LEU A 361 3.71 -14.25 10.34
N THR A 362 3.14 -15.29 10.95
CA THR A 362 3.74 -16.02 12.07
C THR A 362 5.06 -16.65 11.66
N THR A 363 5.06 -17.43 10.56
CA THR A 363 6.26 -18.07 10.01
C THR A 363 7.32 -17.02 9.67
N CYS A 364 6.95 -15.91 9.03
CA CYS A 364 7.88 -14.83 8.70
C CYS A 364 8.59 -14.26 9.95
N MET A 365 7.85 -14.08 11.05
CA MET A 365 8.43 -13.60 12.31
C MET A 365 9.26 -14.66 13.03
N ASP A 366 8.85 -15.92 12.98
CA ASP A 366 9.61 -17.05 13.55
C ASP A 366 10.95 -17.20 12.84
N ASP A 367 10.94 -17.24 11.52
CA ASP A 367 12.14 -17.31 10.69
C ASP A 367 13.06 -16.11 10.95
N LEU A 368 12.50 -14.91 11.16
CA LEU A 368 13.28 -13.72 11.47
C LEU A 368 13.99 -13.85 12.84
N LEU A 369 13.26 -14.27 13.87
CA LEU A 369 13.83 -14.48 15.20
C LEU A 369 14.92 -15.56 15.16
N GLU A 370 14.66 -16.69 14.50
CA GLU A 370 15.63 -17.78 14.36
C GLU A 370 16.89 -17.33 13.60
N ASN A 371 16.75 -16.68 12.45
CA ASN A 371 17.88 -16.19 11.66
C ASN A 371 18.69 -15.10 12.38
N SER A 372 18.07 -14.36 13.29
CA SER A 372 18.74 -13.39 14.16
C SER A 372 19.27 -14.00 15.47
N ASN A 373 19.13 -15.32 15.69
CA ASN A 373 19.49 -16.02 16.93
C ASN A 373 18.82 -15.43 18.19
N LEU A 374 17.54 -15.07 18.08
CA LEU A 374 16.74 -14.45 19.13
C LEU A 374 15.48 -15.27 19.43
N GLN A 375 14.92 -15.06 20.61
CA GLN A 375 13.60 -15.55 21.00
C GLN A 375 12.64 -14.36 21.21
N ALA A 376 11.33 -14.60 21.13
CA ALA A 376 10.33 -13.55 21.33
C ALA A 376 10.44 -12.86 22.71
N LYS A 377 10.96 -13.56 23.72
CA LYS A 377 11.19 -13.00 25.06
C LYS A 377 12.30 -11.93 25.08
N ASP A 378 13.26 -12.01 24.14
CA ASP A 378 14.43 -11.12 24.06
C ASP A 378 14.05 -9.77 23.44
N ILE A 379 12.92 -9.69 22.74
CA ILE A 379 12.38 -8.43 22.21
C ILE A 379 11.78 -7.61 23.36
N ASP A 380 12.26 -6.39 23.57
CA ASP A 380 11.81 -5.49 24.64
C ASP A 380 10.54 -4.72 24.27
N ALA A 381 10.37 -4.40 22.99
CA ALA A 381 9.21 -3.68 22.48
C ALA A 381 8.89 -4.07 21.03
N VAL A 382 7.61 -3.99 20.67
CA VAL A 382 7.12 -4.19 19.30
C VAL A 382 6.47 -2.89 18.84
N PHE A 383 7.04 -2.27 17.80
CA PHE A 383 6.52 -1.05 17.20
C PHE A 383 5.83 -1.39 15.88
N LEU A 384 4.52 -1.18 15.81
CA LEU A 384 3.72 -1.51 14.63
C LEU A 384 3.29 -0.25 13.87
N THR A 385 3.45 -0.29 12.55
CA THR A 385 2.98 0.73 11.60
C THR A 385 2.13 0.08 10.50
N GLY A 386 1.42 0.91 9.74
CA GLY A 386 0.59 0.48 8.61
C GLY A 386 -0.84 0.07 9.01
N GLY A 387 -1.78 0.24 8.08
CA GLY A 387 -3.21 0.05 8.35
C GLY A 387 -3.61 -1.38 8.73
N THR A 388 -2.87 -2.39 8.25
CA THR A 388 -3.16 -3.79 8.53
C THR A 388 -2.79 -4.18 9.96
N SER A 389 -1.88 -3.43 10.62
CA SER A 389 -1.57 -3.62 12.04
C SER A 389 -2.79 -3.38 12.96
N LYS A 390 -3.80 -2.62 12.50
CA LYS A 390 -5.04 -2.36 13.23
C LYS A 390 -6.07 -3.50 13.14
N VAL A 391 -5.84 -4.49 12.30
CA VAL A 391 -6.72 -5.66 12.20
C VAL A 391 -6.65 -6.42 13.52
N LEU A 392 -7.81 -6.73 14.12
CA LEU A 392 -7.87 -7.34 15.45
C LEU A 392 -7.08 -8.65 15.54
N ALA A 393 -7.16 -9.51 14.52
CA ALA A 393 -6.40 -10.76 14.47
C ALA A 393 -4.88 -10.54 14.46
N VAL A 394 -4.42 -9.49 13.76
CA VAL A 394 -2.99 -9.12 13.73
C VAL A 394 -2.55 -8.59 15.10
N ARG A 395 -3.34 -7.74 15.75
CA ARG A 395 -3.03 -7.25 17.12
C ARG A 395 -2.90 -8.41 18.10
N LYS A 396 -3.90 -9.30 18.12
CA LYS A 396 -3.90 -10.48 18.99
C LYS A 396 -2.70 -11.38 18.73
N LEU A 397 -2.35 -11.62 17.47
CA LEU A 397 -1.15 -12.39 17.11
C LEU A 397 0.13 -11.77 17.72
N MET A 398 0.28 -10.45 17.65
CA MET A 398 1.44 -9.75 18.22
C MET A 398 1.44 -9.81 19.75
N GLU A 399 0.29 -9.60 20.38
CA GLU A 399 0.12 -9.68 21.84
C GLU A 399 0.39 -11.08 22.38
N GLU A 400 -0.12 -12.13 21.71
CA GLU A 400 0.10 -13.53 22.07
C GLU A 400 1.58 -13.91 21.94
N LYS A 401 2.26 -13.39 20.90
CA LYS A 401 3.65 -13.74 20.62
C LYS A 401 4.67 -13.01 21.50
N PHE A 402 4.48 -11.71 21.73
CA PHE A 402 5.47 -10.86 22.40
C PHE A 402 5.04 -10.36 23.78
N GLY A 403 3.75 -10.43 24.10
CA GLY A 403 3.16 -9.87 25.31
C GLY A 403 2.54 -8.49 25.07
N SER A 404 1.32 -8.28 25.56
CA SER A 404 0.55 -7.04 25.37
C SER A 404 1.25 -5.79 25.91
N ASN A 405 2.02 -5.92 26.98
CA ASN A 405 2.79 -4.82 27.58
C ASN A 405 3.97 -4.35 26.72
N LYS A 406 4.38 -5.11 25.71
CA LYS A 406 5.48 -4.76 24.80
C LYS A 406 5.00 -4.08 23.53
N ILE A 407 3.69 -4.10 23.24
CA ILE A 407 3.15 -3.54 22.01
C ILE A 407 3.05 -2.02 22.15
N ALA A 408 3.96 -1.32 21.49
CA ALA A 408 3.92 0.13 21.34
C ALA A 408 3.13 0.46 20.07
N GLN A 409 1.92 0.98 20.26
CA GLN A 409 1.14 1.56 19.16
C GLN A 409 1.48 3.05 19.10
N GLY A 410 2.50 3.41 18.32
CA GLY A 410 2.80 4.82 18.03
C GLY A 410 1.64 5.47 17.25
N ASP A 411 1.74 6.78 16.99
CA ASP A 411 0.89 7.45 16.01
C ASP A 411 1.23 6.88 14.61
N SER A 412 0.61 5.73 14.32
CA SER A 412 1.15 4.60 13.56
C SER A 412 1.23 4.82 12.06
N PHE A 413 1.00 6.05 11.61
CA PHE A 413 1.08 6.36 10.20
C PHE A 413 2.12 7.45 9.95
N HIS A 414 2.19 8.50 10.78
CA HIS A 414 3.10 9.63 10.47
C HIS A 414 4.54 9.36 10.92
N SER A 415 4.76 8.32 11.74
CA SER A 415 6.06 7.98 12.29
C SER A 415 7.11 7.75 11.20
N VAL A 416 6.75 7.07 10.11
CA VAL A 416 7.65 6.82 8.97
C VAL A 416 8.03 8.14 8.30
N ALA A 417 7.07 8.92 7.81
CA ALA A 417 7.33 10.19 7.13
C ALA A 417 8.13 11.16 8.01
N LYS A 418 7.76 11.30 9.30
CA LYS A 418 8.48 12.14 10.27
C LYS A 418 9.92 11.66 10.50
N GLY A 419 10.11 10.36 10.67
CA GLY A 419 11.44 9.75 10.82
C GLY A 419 12.33 9.98 9.59
N LEU A 420 11.77 9.83 8.38
CA LEU A 420 12.46 10.13 7.13
C LEU A 420 12.89 11.60 7.05
N ALA A 421 11.98 12.52 7.39
CA ALA A 421 12.27 13.96 7.36
C ALA A 421 13.39 14.34 8.34
N LEU A 422 13.35 13.79 9.56
CA LEU A 422 14.37 14.02 10.58
C LEU A 422 15.73 13.42 10.20
N GLN A 423 15.75 12.23 9.61
CA GLN A 423 17.00 11.57 9.19
C GLN A 423 17.71 12.34 8.07
N GLY A 424 16.96 13.06 7.24
CA GLY A 424 17.52 13.92 6.18
C GLY A 424 18.48 15.01 6.67
N ARG A 425 18.49 15.31 7.97
CA ARG A 425 19.49 16.17 8.61
C ARG A 425 20.89 15.55 8.66
N PHE A 426 20.99 14.23 8.68
CA PHE A 426 22.24 13.48 8.88
C PHE A 426 22.76 12.81 7.60
N ALA A 427 22.03 12.94 6.49
CA ALA A 427 22.26 12.23 5.24
C ALA A 427 23.09 13.02 4.22
#